data_AF-A0A371CKT5-F1
#
_entry.id   AF-A0A371CKT5-F1
#
_cell.length_a   1.000
_cell.length_b   1.000
_cell.length_c   1.000
_cell.angle_alpha   90.00
_cell.angle_beta   90.00
_cell.angle_gamma   90.00
#
_symmetry.space_group_name_H-M   'P 1'
#
loop_
_entity.id
_entity.type
_entity.pdbx_description
1 polymer ?
#
loop_
_entity_poly.entity_id
_entity_poly.type
_entity_poly.pdbx_seq_one_letter_code
_entity_poly.pdbx_strand_id
1 'polypeptide(L)'
;SAELSEAINSMFNYYSLAAICYGYLRDVDTVVFSREELEKDLNSQTERYEDLLMSKWFRRGWTLQELIAPRLFVFLSSSWEIIGTKADFAELLEKHFRIPADVLRLKISYTGFSIAQRMSWFQRRQTTRPEDEAYCLLGLFEVHMPPLYGEGRNAFRRLQEEIMKQSADTTLFAW
;
A
#
# COMPACT_ATOMS: atom_id res chain seq x y z
N SER A 1 -13.17 -21.43 -1.81
CA SER A 1 -12.13 -22.45 -1.61
C SER A 1 -11.36 -22.12 -0.35
N ALA A 2 -10.93 -23.11 0.44
CA ALA A 2 -10.08 -22.89 1.61
C ALA A 2 -8.77 -22.18 1.22
N GLU A 3 -8.18 -22.53 0.09
CA GLU A 3 -6.95 -21.92 -0.46
C GLU A 3 -7.11 -20.41 -0.70
N LEU A 4 -8.26 -19.98 -1.22
CA LEU A 4 -8.52 -18.55 -1.45
C LEU A 4 -8.60 -17.77 -0.13
N SER A 5 -9.23 -18.38 0.88
CA SER A 5 -9.31 -17.79 2.22
C SER A 5 -7.94 -17.69 2.86
N GLU A 6 -7.16 -18.76 2.79
CA GLU A 6 -5.79 -18.81 3.30
C GLU A 6 -4.90 -17.77 2.61
N ALA A 7 -4.97 -17.71 1.27
CA ALA A 7 -4.22 -16.74 0.49
C ALA A 7 -4.55 -15.31 0.92
N ILE A 8 -5.84 -14.92 0.93
CA ILE A 8 -6.27 -13.57 1.31
C ILE A 8 -5.81 -13.18 2.70
N ASN A 9 -5.94 -14.08 3.68
CA ASN A 9 -5.52 -13.80 5.06
C ASN A 9 -3.99 -13.79 5.24
N SER A 10 -3.24 -14.44 4.34
CA SER A 10 -1.78 -14.57 4.45
C SER A 10 -1.00 -13.63 3.53
N MET A 11 -1.66 -12.93 2.59
CA MET A 11 -0.99 -12.12 1.55
C MET A 11 0.04 -11.14 2.11
N PHE A 12 -0.32 -10.41 3.17
CA PHE A 12 0.60 -9.45 3.79
C PHE A 12 1.86 -10.15 4.33
N ASN A 13 1.69 -11.32 4.95
CA ASN A 13 2.81 -12.10 5.46
C ASN A 13 3.68 -12.67 4.32
N TYR A 14 3.07 -13.07 3.20
CA TYR A 14 3.83 -13.49 2.03
C TYR A 14 4.72 -12.37 1.49
N TYR A 15 4.21 -11.13 1.45
CA TYR A 15 5.02 -9.98 1.07
C TYR A 15 6.07 -9.62 2.12
N SER A 16 5.75 -9.66 3.42
CA SER A 16 6.70 -9.31 4.48
C SER A 16 7.89 -10.27 4.58
N LEU A 17 7.66 -11.55 4.26
CA LEU A 17 8.69 -12.60 4.25
C LEU A 17 9.45 -12.69 2.92
N ALA A 18 9.00 -12.01 1.87
CA ALA A 18 9.71 -11.97 0.61
C ALA A 18 11.06 -11.24 0.75
N ALA A 19 12.11 -11.80 0.16
CA ALA A 19 13.42 -11.15 0.11
C ALA A 19 13.37 -9.85 -0.71
N ILE A 20 12.55 -9.84 -1.76
CA ILE A 20 12.34 -8.70 -2.65
C ILE A 20 10.94 -8.79 -3.27
N CYS A 21 10.29 -7.65 -3.43
CA CYS A 21 9.07 -7.50 -4.24
C CYS A 21 9.30 -6.51 -5.37
N TYR A 22 8.64 -6.76 -6.50
CA TYR A 22 8.71 -5.90 -7.68
C TYR A 22 7.34 -5.33 -8.01
N GLY A 23 7.26 -4.02 -8.23
CA GLY A 23 6.08 -3.32 -8.74
C GLY A 23 6.31 -2.90 -10.17
N TYR A 24 5.73 -3.63 -11.13
CA TYR A 24 5.79 -3.25 -12.54
C TYR A 24 4.76 -2.16 -12.88
N LEU A 25 5.27 -0.98 -13.23
CA LEU A 25 4.51 0.21 -13.59
C LEU A 25 4.41 0.30 -15.11
N ARG A 26 3.47 -0.45 -15.69
CA ARG A 26 3.31 -0.57 -17.15
C ARG A 26 3.03 0.75 -17.89
N ASP A 27 2.62 1.77 -17.15
CA ASP A 27 2.20 3.09 -17.63
C ASP A 27 3.17 4.20 -17.21
N VAL A 28 4.39 3.83 -16.84
CA VAL A 28 5.48 4.75 -16.51
C VAL A 28 6.66 4.42 -17.41
N ASP A 29 7.05 5.36 -18.25
CA ASP A 29 8.24 5.22 -19.09
C ASP A 29 9.52 5.42 -18.29
N THR A 30 10.62 4.85 -18.76
CA THR A 30 11.92 5.05 -18.12
C THR A 30 12.39 6.49 -18.34
N VAL A 31 12.07 7.36 -17.39
CA VAL A 31 12.74 8.65 -17.27
C VAL A 31 13.99 8.42 -16.45
N VAL A 32 15.19 8.65 -16.99
CA VAL A 32 16.48 8.40 -16.29
C VAL A 32 16.41 8.86 -14.83
N PHE A 33 16.31 7.90 -13.90
CA PHE A 33 16.18 8.14 -12.46
C PHE A 33 17.59 8.19 -11.87
N SER A 34 18.28 9.32 -12.00
CA SER A 34 19.58 9.44 -11.33
C SER A 34 19.38 9.74 -9.85
N ARG A 35 20.03 8.96 -8.99
CA ARG A 35 19.95 9.10 -7.52
C ARG A 35 20.47 10.46 -7.06
N GLU A 36 21.42 11.04 -7.79
CA GLU A 36 21.99 12.39 -7.61
C GLU A 36 20.95 13.50 -7.82
N GLU A 37 19.86 13.22 -8.54
CA GLU A 37 18.79 14.18 -8.79
C GLU A 37 17.60 14.05 -7.83
N LEU A 38 17.49 12.92 -7.12
CA LEU A 38 16.55 12.73 -6.01
C LEU A 38 16.89 13.57 -4.77
N GLU A 39 18.03 14.26 -4.77
CA GLU A 39 18.43 15.20 -3.70
C GLU A 39 18.02 16.66 -4.00
N LYS A 40 17.43 16.95 -5.18
CA LYS A 40 16.95 18.28 -5.58
C LYS A 40 15.55 18.58 -5.00
N ASP A 41 15.15 19.86 -4.97
CA ASP A 41 13.92 20.38 -4.34
C ASP A 41 12.66 19.51 -4.54
N LEU A 42 11.97 19.19 -3.45
CA LEU A 42 10.76 18.34 -3.37
C LEU A 42 9.60 18.82 -4.26
N ASN A 43 9.48 20.12 -4.52
CA ASN A 43 8.47 20.62 -5.45
C ASN A 43 8.82 20.27 -6.89
N SER A 44 10.07 20.47 -7.30
CA SER A 44 10.55 20.05 -8.62
C SER A 44 10.46 18.53 -8.84
N GLN A 45 10.59 17.73 -7.78
CA GLN A 45 10.39 16.28 -7.85
C GLN A 45 8.95 15.87 -8.15
N THR A 46 7.97 16.65 -7.69
CA THR A 46 6.55 16.28 -7.85
C THR A 46 6.13 16.33 -9.32
N GLU A 47 6.57 17.36 -10.05
CA GLU A 47 6.33 17.50 -11.50
C GLU A 47 7.09 16.43 -12.29
N ARG A 48 8.34 16.15 -11.91
CA ARG A 48 9.16 15.15 -12.60
C ARG A 48 8.63 13.73 -12.45
N TYR A 49 8.08 13.39 -11.28
CA TYR A 49 7.58 12.06 -10.96
C TYR A 49 6.05 11.96 -11.07
N GLU A 50 5.43 12.86 -11.84
CA GLU A 50 3.98 12.87 -12.01
C GLU A 50 3.47 11.55 -12.61
N ASP A 51 4.14 11.01 -13.63
CA ASP A 51 3.76 9.72 -14.25
C ASP A 51 3.81 8.57 -13.23
N LEU A 52 4.85 8.53 -12.39
CA LEU A 52 4.97 7.54 -11.32
C LEU A 52 3.82 7.67 -10.31
N LEU A 53 3.55 8.89 -9.84
CA LEU A 53 2.49 9.16 -8.87
C LEU A 53 1.09 8.87 -9.43
N MET A 54 0.91 9.06 -10.73
CA MET A 54 -0.35 8.87 -11.43
C MET A 54 -0.56 7.45 -11.96
N SER A 55 0.48 6.60 -11.89
CA SER A 55 0.42 5.21 -12.33
C SER A 55 -0.79 4.47 -11.76
N LYS A 56 -1.40 3.64 -12.62
CA LYS A 56 -2.50 2.73 -12.25
C LYS A 56 -2.13 1.81 -11.10
N TRP A 57 -0.85 1.49 -10.89
CA TRP A 57 -0.42 0.64 -9.78
C TRP A 57 -0.78 1.25 -8.42
N PHE A 58 -0.56 2.56 -8.23
CA PHE A 58 -0.89 3.24 -6.97
C PHE A 58 -2.40 3.40 -6.74
N ARG A 59 -3.22 3.21 -7.77
CA ARG A 59 -4.69 3.26 -7.68
C ARG A 59 -5.33 1.93 -7.35
N ARG A 60 -4.58 0.82 -7.33
CA ARG A 60 -5.12 -0.50 -7.00
C ARG A 60 -5.14 -0.71 -5.49
N GLY A 61 -6.21 -1.30 -4.96
CA GLY A 61 -6.34 -1.56 -3.53
C GLY A 61 -5.27 -2.51 -2.98
N TRP A 62 -5.14 -3.67 -3.62
CA TRP A 62 -4.19 -4.73 -3.26
C TRP A 62 -2.72 -4.30 -3.21
N THR A 63 -2.34 -3.27 -3.95
CA THR A 63 -0.95 -2.81 -4.00
C THR A 63 -0.53 -2.02 -2.75
N LEU A 64 -1.45 -1.70 -1.83
CA LEU A 64 -1.09 -1.07 -0.56
C LEU A 64 -0.29 -2.04 0.32
N GLN A 65 -0.77 -3.26 0.51
CA GLN A 65 -0.03 -4.26 1.28
C GLN A 65 1.26 -4.68 0.57
N GLU A 66 1.25 -4.73 -0.77
CA GLU A 66 2.46 -4.95 -1.58
C GLU A 66 3.53 -3.88 -1.31
N LEU A 67 3.14 -2.63 -1.07
CA LEU A 67 4.07 -1.53 -0.79
C LEU A 67 4.59 -1.57 0.65
N ILE A 68 3.68 -1.74 1.62
CA ILE A 68 3.97 -1.59 3.03
C ILE A 68 4.72 -2.80 3.59
N ALA A 69 4.25 -4.01 3.29
CA ALA A 69 4.72 -5.24 3.94
C ALA A 69 6.19 -5.61 3.68
N PRO A 70 6.72 -5.61 2.44
CA PRO A 70 8.04 -6.17 2.16
C PRO A 70 9.16 -5.27 2.65
N ARG A 71 10.32 -5.86 2.94
CA ARG A 71 11.50 -5.08 3.36
C ARG A 71 12.12 -4.30 2.20
N LEU A 72 12.21 -4.94 1.03
CA LEU A 72 12.75 -4.36 -0.20
C LEU A 72 11.69 -4.41 -1.30
N PHE A 73 11.30 -3.24 -1.81
CA PHE A 73 10.36 -3.10 -2.91
C PHE A 73 10.98 -2.26 -4.01
N VAL A 74 11.05 -2.80 -5.23
CA VAL A 74 11.64 -2.18 -6.41
C VAL A 74 10.56 -1.88 -7.44
N PHE A 75 10.51 -0.63 -7.90
CA PHE A 75 9.64 -0.22 -8.99
C PHE A 75 10.34 -0.44 -10.34
N LEU A 76 9.61 -1.03 -11.29
CA LEU A 76 10.06 -1.28 -12.65
C LEU A 76 9.18 -0.48 -13.64
N SER A 77 9.79 0.10 -14.67
CA SER A 77 9.11 0.84 -15.73
C SER A 77 8.42 -0.08 -16.75
N SER A 78 7.74 0.51 -17.72
CA SER A 78 7.15 -0.15 -18.89
C SER A 78 8.17 -0.95 -19.73
N SER A 79 9.46 -0.58 -19.67
CA SER A 79 10.57 -1.30 -20.33
C SER A 79 11.31 -2.28 -19.42
N TRP A 80 10.78 -2.58 -18.23
CA TRP A 80 11.39 -3.45 -17.21
C TRP A 80 12.68 -2.90 -16.59
N GLU A 81 12.93 -1.60 -16.71
CA GLU A 81 14.08 -0.95 -16.09
C GLU A 81 13.77 -0.51 -14.66
N ILE A 82 14.79 -0.53 -13.80
CA ILE A 82 14.65 -0.11 -12.41
C ILE A 82 14.43 1.40 -12.36
N ILE A 83 13.29 1.80 -11.80
CA ILE A 83 12.95 3.18 -11.52
C ILE A 83 13.57 3.63 -10.19
N GLY A 84 13.48 2.77 -9.18
CA GLY A 84 13.95 3.04 -7.83
C GLY A 84 13.24 2.15 -6.82
N THR A 85 13.51 2.37 -5.54
CA THR A 85 12.91 1.60 -4.45
C THR A 85 11.84 2.40 -3.71
N LYS A 86 11.00 1.72 -2.91
CA LYS A 86 10.08 2.44 -2.02
C LYS A 86 10.78 3.38 -1.03
N ALA A 87 12.03 3.10 -0.68
CA ALA A 87 12.81 3.93 0.23
C ALA A 87 13.34 5.20 -0.46
N ASP A 88 13.64 5.11 -1.76
CA ASP A 88 14.04 6.26 -2.58
C ASP A 88 12.88 7.23 -2.76
N PHE A 89 11.65 6.72 -2.93
CA PHE A 89 10.45 7.56 -3.13
C PHE A 89 9.70 7.91 -1.84
N ALA A 90 10.29 7.71 -0.66
CA ALA A 90 9.54 7.76 0.59
C ALA A 90 8.90 9.13 0.87
N GLU A 91 9.62 10.24 0.70
CA GLU A 91 9.09 11.60 0.88
C GLU A 91 8.01 11.94 -0.15
N LEU A 92 8.23 11.51 -1.39
CA LEU A 92 7.29 11.74 -2.49
C LEU A 92 5.96 11.01 -2.20
N LEU A 93 6.04 9.76 -1.76
CA LEU A 93 4.88 8.95 -1.39
C LEU A 93 4.21 9.45 -0.11
N GLU A 94 4.95 9.99 0.85
CA GLU A 94 4.39 10.65 2.03
C GLU A 94 3.58 11.88 1.64
N LYS A 95 4.16 12.78 0.84
CA LYS A 95 3.48 13.99 0.37
C LYS A 95 2.20 13.66 -0.41
N HIS A 96 2.25 12.65 -1.28
CA HIS A 96 1.15 12.36 -2.20
C HIS A 96 0.10 11.40 -1.63
N PHE A 97 0.52 10.32 -0.96
CA PHE A 97 -0.37 9.25 -0.46
C PHE A 97 -0.53 9.24 1.07
N ARG A 98 0.12 10.15 1.79
CA ARG A 98 0.08 10.26 3.26
C ARG A 98 0.62 9.04 3.99
N ILE A 99 1.43 8.23 3.30
CA ILE A 99 2.13 7.09 3.89
C ILE A 99 3.46 7.61 4.45
N PRO A 100 3.67 7.58 5.78
CA PRO A 100 4.85 8.20 6.38
C PRO A 100 6.15 7.67 5.78
N ALA A 101 7.10 8.57 5.51
CA ALA A 101 8.38 8.19 4.90
C ALA A 101 9.16 7.19 5.79
N ASP A 102 9.03 7.34 7.11
CA ASP A 102 9.63 6.44 8.09
C ASP A 102 9.02 5.04 8.09
N VAL A 103 7.75 4.87 7.70
CA VAL A 103 7.13 3.54 7.49
C VAL A 103 7.71 2.90 6.23
N LEU A 104 7.81 3.65 5.13
CA LEU A 104 8.35 3.14 3.87
C LEU A 104 9.83 2.74 3.97
N ARG A 105 10.57 3.38 4.88
CA ARG A 105 11.96 3.06 5.22
C ARG A 105 12.14 2.08 6.37
N LEU A 106 11.04 1.58 6.94
CA LEU A 106 11.04 0.62 8.05
C LEU A 106 11.74 1.15 9.32
N LYS A 107 11.80 2.47 9.49
CA LYS A 107 12.30 3.10 10.71
C LYS A 107 11.27 3.02 11.84
N ILE A 108 9.99 3.06 11.48
CA ILE A 108 8.85 2.94 12.40
C ILE A 108 7.90 1.87 11.85
N SER A 109 7.37 1.02 12.73
CA SER A 109 6.33 0.05 12.37
C SER A 109 5.04 0.76 11.99
N TYR A 110 4.35 0.27 10.95
CA TYR A 110 3.03 0.78 10.56
C TYR A 110 2.00 0.65 11.71
N THR A 111 2.16 -0.32 12.60
CA THR A 111 1.29 -0.52 13.78
C THR A 111 1.42 0.60 14.82
N GLY A 112 2.46 1.43 14.76
CA GLY A 112 2.61 2.62 15.60
C GLY A 112 1.72 3.81 15.21
N PHE A 113 1.00 3.70 14.09
CA PHE A 113 0.07 4.74 13.61
C PHE A 113 -1.37 4.39 13.97
N SER A 114 -2.19 5.42 14.18
CA SER A 114 -3.60 5.24 14.50
C SER A 114 -4.32 4.48 13.38
N ILE A 115 -5.45 3.86 13.72
CA ILE A 115 -6.30 3.18 12.74
C ILE A 115 -6.70 4.17 11.64
N ALA A 116 -7.07 5.41 12.00
CA ALA A 116 -7.43 6.41 11.00
C ALA A 116 -6.31 6.72 10.03
N GLN A 117 -5.08 6.90 10.53
CA GLN A 117 -3.93 7.16 9.68
C GLN A 117 -3.70 6.01 8.71
N ARG A 118 -3.71 4.77 9.21
CA ARG A 118 -3.56 3.58 8.36
C ARG A 118 -4.68 3.43 7.33
N MET A 119 -5.94 3.70 7.70
CA MET A 119 -7.07 3.70 6.77
C MET A 119 -6.91 4.77 5.69
N SER A 120 -6.41 5.96 6.05
CA SER A 120 -6.21 7.06 5.10
C SER A 120 -5.23 6.72 3.97
N TRP A 121 -4.32 5.77 4.16
CA TRP A 121 -3.38 5.30 3.12
C TRP A 121 -4.08 4.58 1.95
N PHE A 122 -5.34 4.18 2.16
CA PHE A 122 -6.19 3.59 1.13
C PHE A 122 -6.99 4.62 0.32
N GLN A 123 -7.07 5.88 0.74
CA GLN A 123 -8.02 6.88 0.21
C GLN A 123 -8.01 7.05 -1.32
N ARG A 124 -6.85 6.89 -1.98
CA ARG A 124 -6.69 7.05 -3.44
C ARG A 124 -6.79 5.74 -4.23
N ARG A 125 -7.13 4.64 -3.56
CA ARG A 125 -7.14 3.29 -4.12
C ARG A 125 -8.55 2.81 -4.39
N GLN A 126 -8.66 1.92 -5.36
CA GLN A 126 -9.90 1.35 -5.84
C GLN A 126 -9.73 -0.16 -6.05
N THR A 127 -10.83 -0.89 -5.87
CA THR A 127 -10.90 -2.32 -6.12
C THR A 127 -11.98 -2.61 -7.14
N THR A 128 -11.79 -3.69 -7.91
CA THR A 128 -12.79 -4.14 -8.89
C THR A 128 -14.00 -4.75 -8.19
N ARG A 129 -13.75 -5.53 -7.12
CA ARG A 129 -14.80 -6.08 -6.27
C ARG A 129 -14.98 -5.19 -5.04
N PRO A 130 -16.20 -4.84 -4.64
CA PRO A 130 -16.44 -3.98 -3.48
C PRO A 130 -15.94 -4.62 -2.18
N GLU A 131 -15.97 -5.94 -2.03
CA GLU A 131 -15.49 -6.64 -0.84
C GLU A 131 -13.97 -6.53 -0.67
N ASP A 132 -13.24 -6.41 -1.79
CA ASP A 132 -11.77 -6.28 -1.76
C ASP A 132 -11.34 -4.96 -1.11
N GLU A 133 -12.21 -3.93 -1.01
CA GLU A 133 -11.95 -2.72 -0.21
C GLU A 133 -11.58 -3.09 1.23
N ALA A 134 -12.16 -4.18 1.76
CA ALA A 134 -11.84 -4.73 3.07
C ALA A 134 -10.70 -5.74 3.02
N TYR A 135 -10.76 -6.69 2.09
CA TYR A 135 -9.83 -7.83 2.09
C TYR A 135 -8.37 -7.43 1.84
N CYS A 136 -8.13 -6.39 1.05
CA CYS A 136 -6.77 -5.91 0.83
C CYS A 136 -6.13 -5.19 2.04
N LEU A 137 -6.92 -4.93 3.09
CA LEU A 137 -6.49 -4.26 4.31
C LEU A 137 -6.28 -5.21 5.49
N LEU A 138 -6.68 -6.49 5.38
CA LEU A 138 -6.64 -7.44 6.50
C LEU A 138 -5.27 -7.48 7.19
N GLY A 139 -4.21 -7.68 6.42
CA GLY A 139 -2.86 -7.75 6.99
C GLY A 139 -2.33 -6.43 7.53
N LEU A 140 -2.74 -5.29 6.96
CA LEU A 140 -2.37 -3.97 7.48
C LEU A 140 -2.97 -3.71 8.88
N PHE A 141 -4.09 -4.36 9.19
CA PHE A 141 -4.75 -4.29 10.48
C PHE A 141 -4.61 -5.58 11.30
N GLU A 142 -3.80 -6.55 10.87
CA GLU A 142 -3.61 -7.84 11.56
C GLU A 142 -4.92 -8.60 11.82
N VAL A 143 -5.93 -8.36 10.98
CA VAL A 143 -7.25 -9.01 11.05
C VAL A 143 -7.25 -10.30 10.24
N HIS A 144 -7.94 -11.31 10.77
CA HIS A 144 -8.26 -12.52 10.03
C HIS A 144 -9.78 -12.67 9.95
N MET A 145 -10.32 -12.79 8.75
CA MET A 145 -11.73 -13.09 8.55
C MET A 145 -11.99 -13.86 7.25
N PRO A 146 -13.00 -14.76 7.22
CA PRO A 146 -13.34 -15.48 6.01
C PRO A 146 -13.83 -14.53 4.91
N PRO A 147 -13.28 -14.60 3.68
CA PRO A 147 -13.77 -13.82 2.55
C PRO A 147 -15.07 -14.42 2.02
N LEU A 148 -16.11 -13.61 1.98
CA LEU A 148 -17.44 -13.91 1.45
C LEU A 148 -17.69 -13.03 0.21
N TYR A 149 -17.27 -13.49 -0.97
CA TYR A 149 -17.56 -12.77 -2.22
C TYR A 149 -19.07 -12.79 -2.52
N GLY A 150 -19.63 -11.61 -2.81
CA GLY A 150 -21.07 -11.39 -2.94
C GLY A 150 -21.68 -10.62 -1.77
N GLU A 151 -20.94 -10.39 -0.67
CA GLU A 151 -21.44 -9.61 0.47
C GLU A 151 -21.37 -8.09 0.27
N GLY A 152 -20.72 -7.63 -0.82
CA GLY A 152 -20.57 -6.21 -1.13
C GLY A 152 -19.79 -5.45 -0.05
N ARG A 153 -20.20 -4.21 0.22
CA ARG A 153 -19.56 -3.36 1.24
C ARG A 153 -19.78 -3.83 2.69
N ASN A 154 -20.56 -4.89 2.92
CA ASN A 154 -20.65 -5.50 4.26
C ASN A 154 -19.29 -6.07 4.71
N ALA A 155 -18.42 -6.48 3.77
CA ALA A 155 -17.06 -6.88 4.07
C ALA A 155 -16.28 -5.79 4.83
N PHE A 156 -16.48 -4.52 4.45
CA PHE A 156 -15.80 -3.39 5.10
C PHE A 156 -16.33 -3.15 6.50
N ARG A 157 -17.65 -3.29 6.71
CA ARG A 157 -18.23 -3.24 8.06
C ARG A 157 -17.64 -4.33 8.96
N ARG A 158 -17.56 -5.56 8.46
CA ARG A 158 -16.94 -6.68 9.18
C ARG A 158 -15.48 -6.41 9.52
N LEU A 159 -14.71 -5.84 8.60
CA LEU A 159 -13.34 -5.39 8.89
C LEU A 159 -13.32 -4.40 10.06
N GLN A 160 -14.19 -3.38 10.06
CA GLN A 160 -14.27 -2.44 11.18
C GLN A 160 -14.63 -3.14 12.50
N GLU A 161 -15.59 -4.08 12.48
CA GLU A 161 -15.98 -4.88 13.64
C GLU A 161 -14.81 -5.72 14.18
N GLU A 162 -14.04 -6.39 13.30
CA GLU A 162 -12.85 -7.14 13.72
C GLU A 162 -11.76 -6.23 14.30
N ILE A 163 -11.54 -5.06 13.71
CA ILE A 163 -10.59 -4.07 14.24
C ILE A 163 -11.01 -3.60 15.64
N MET A 164 -12.31 -3.38 15.88
CA MET A 164 -12.83 -2.97 17.19
C MET A 164 -12.68 -4.03 18.26
N LYS A 165 -12.69 -5.32 17.90
CA LYS A 165 -12.50 -6.41 18.89
C LYS A 165 -11.08 -6.43 19.45
N GLN A 166 -10.11 -5.91 18.71
CA GLN A 166 -8.68 -5.96 19.06
C GLN A 166 -8.09 -4.59 19.39
N SER A 167 -8.83 -3.48 19.21
CA SER A 167 -8.35 -2.13 19.47
C SER A 167 -9.43 -1.23 20.08
N ALA A 168 -9.04 -0.44 21.08
CA ALA A 168 -9.86 0.63 21.65
C ALA A 168 -9.65 1.99 20.96
N ASP A 169 -8.89 2.04 19.86
CA ASP A 169 -8.62 3.27 19.12
C ASP A 169 -9.89 3.75 18.39
N THR A 170 -10.51 4.78 18.96
CA THR A 170 -11.74 5.39 18.46
C THR A 170 -11.56 6.17 17.15
N THR A 171 -10.32 6.38 16.69
CA THR A 171 -10.06 7.07 15.41
C THR A 171 -10.56 6.28 14.21
N LEU A 172 -10.91 5.00 14.36
CA LEU A 172 -11.57 4.18 13.33
C LEU A 172 -12.77 4.85 12.63
N PHE A 173 -13.42 5.83 13.28
CA PHE A 173 -14.55 6.57 12.73
C PHE A 173 -14.21 7.98 12.18
N ALA A 174 -12.93 8.36 12.14
CA ALA A 174 -12.46 9.72 11.88
C ALA A 174 -11.44 9.82 10.72
N TRP A 175 -11.48 8.88 9.76
CA TRP A 175 -10.49 8.75 8.68
C TRP A 175 -10.97 9.28 7.32
#